data_AF-A0A8T5K0Y4-F1
#
_entry.id   AF-A0A8T5K0Y4-F1
#
_cell.length_a   1.000
_cell.length_b   1.000
_cell.length_c   1.000
_cell.angle_alpha   90.00
_cell.angle_beta   90.00
_cell.angle_gamma   90.00
#
_symmetry.space_group_name_H-M   'P 1'
#
loop_
_entity.id
_entity.type
_entity.pdbx_description
1 polymer ?
#
loop_
_entity_poly.entity_id
_entity_poly.type
_entity_poly.pdbx_seq_one_letter_code
_entity_poly.pdbx_strand_id
1 'polypeptide(L)'
;MFDENDVKRIFEESFKEFSKKHKITCSFELMEFKDFLDLAGKSNIIKKDIKSGFPVLVGALVVHSNKKDKVCMSVDVLNQLSDEEDFVKALLIHEFYHILLKSKVKCDRLDENLKSEERVKKSMKTEFPELSSWLKG
;
A
#
# COMPACT_ATOMS: atom_id res chain seq x y z
N MET A 1 10.34 -1.57 -16.48
CA MET A 1 9.16 -0.68 -16.47
C MET A 1 7.93 -1.56 -16.57
N PHE A 2 7.04 -1.45 -15.60
CA PHE A 2 5.81 -2.23 -15.50
C PHE A 2 4.73 -1.69 -16.42
N ASP A 3 3.94 -2.60 -16.99
CA ASP A 3 2.64 -2.28 -17.56
C ASP A 3 1.49 -2.66 -16.61
N GLU A 4 0.24 -2.41 -17.00
CA GLU A 4 -0.92 -2.76 -16.18
C GLU A 4 -1.06 -4.26 -15.90
N ASN A 5 -0.67 -5.11 -16.85
CA ASN A 5 -0.79 -6.56 -16.72
C ASN A 5 0.24 -7.09 -15.74
N ASP A 6 1.46 -6.53 -15.73
CA ASP A 6 2.48 -6.83 -14.75
C ASP A 6 1.96 -6.54 -13.34
N VAL A 7 1.43 -5.34 -13.10
CA VAL A 7 0.96 -4.96 -11.75
C VAL A 7 -0.25 -5.81 -11.31
N LYS A 8 -1.18 -6.12 -12.24
CA LYS A 8 -2.31 -7.02 -11.94
C LYS A 8 -1.84 -8.43 -11.57
N ARG A 9 -0.89 -8.99 -12.32
CA ARG A 9 -0.29 -10.30 -12.01
C ARG A 9 0.38 -10.29 -10.64
N ILE A 10 1.20 -9.28 -10.36
CA ILE A 10 1.92 -9.14 -9.09
C ILE A 10 0.90 -9.02 -7.93
N PHE A 11 -0.17 -8.24 -8.10
CA PHE A 11 -1.27 -8.16 -7.14
C PHE A 11 -1.86 -9.54 -6.83
N GLU A 12 -2.21 -10.32 -7.86
CA GLU A 12 -2.82 -11.64 -7.69
C GLU A 12 -1.88 -12.62 -6.98
N GLU A 13 -0.59 -12.63 -7.34
CA GLU A 13 0.43 -13.45 -6.69
C GLU A 13 0.59 -13.09 -5.21
N SER A 14 0.80 -11.81 -4.90
CA SER A 14 0.95 -11.32 -3.53
C SER A 14 -0.30 -11.58 -2.70
N PHE A 15 -1.49 -11.34 -3.27
CA PHE A 15 -2.76 -11.57 -2.58
C PHE A 15 -2.96 -13.06 -2.27
N LYS A 16 -2.67 -13.93 -3.25
CA LYS A 16 -2.74 -15.38 -3.07
C LYS A 16 -1.77 -15.86 -2.00
N GLU A 17 -0.55 -15.35 -1.98
CA GLU A 17 0.45 -15.70 -0.98
C GLU A 17 0.02 -15.26 0.42
N PHE A 18 -0.35 -13.99 0.59
CA PHE A 18 -0.79 -13.43 1.86
C PHE A 18 -2.04 -14.16 2.40
N SER A 19 -2.98 -14.48 1.50
CA SER A 19 -4.23 -15.15 1.84
C SER A 19 -4.07 -16.59 2.32
N LYS A 20 -2.90 -17.23 2.12
CA LYS A 20 -2.60 -18.55 2.70
C LYS A 20 -2.52 -18.49 4.22
N LYS A 21 -2.07 -17.36 4.79
CA LYS A 21 -1.87 -17.17 6.23
C LYS A 21 -2.98 -16.33 6.85
N HIS A 22 -3.51 -15.36 6.10
CA HIS A 22 -4.40 -14.33 6.62
C HIS A 22 -5.72 -14.30 5.85
N LYS A 23 -6.84 -14.19 6.58
CA LYS A 23 -8.16 -14.05 5.94
C LYS A 23 -8.48 -12.58 5.75
N ILE A 24 -8.17 -12.05 4.56
CA ILE A 24 -8.57 -10.70 4.14
C ILE A 24 -9.46 -10.75 2.90
N THR A 25 -10.20 -9.68 2.64
CA THR A 25 -11.00 -9.53 1.42
C THR A 25 -10.79 -8.12 0.89
N CYS A 26 -10.18 -8.01 -0.29
CA CYS A 26 -9.97 -6.73 -0.94
C CYS A 26 -10.17 -6.81 -2.45
N SER A 27 -10.34 -5.63 -3.05
CA SER A 27 -10.36 -5.42 -4.50
C SER A 27 -9.12 -4.63 -4.90
N PHE A 28 -8.79 -4.70 -6.19
CA PHE A 28 -7.66 -3.98 -6.77
C PHE A 28 -8.16 -3.00 -7.81
N GLU A 29 -7.58 -1.80 -7.84
CA GLU A 29 -7.83 -0.79 -8.86
C GLU A 29 -6.53 -0.11 -9.27
N LEU A 30 -6.27 -0.12 -10.57
CA LEU A 30 -5.27 0.75 -11.18
C LEU A 30 -5.92 2.09 -11.48
N MET A 31 -5.23 3.17 -11.13
CA MET A 31 -5.70 4.53 -11.27
C MET A 31 -4.71 5.34 -12.11
N GLU A 32 -5.24 6.28 -12.86
CA GLU A 32 -4.46 7.33 -13.50
C GLU A 32 -3.69 8.13 -12.45
N PHE A 33 -2.50 8.62 -12.82
CA PHE A 33 -1.60 9.36 -11.92
C PHE A 33 -2.33 10.47 -11.13
N LYS A 34 -3.14 11.28 -11.83
CA LYS A 34 -3.86 12.40 -11.22
C LYS A 34 -4.87 11.94 -10.15
N ASP A 35 -5.66 10.92 -10.45
CA ASP A 35 -6.69 10.44 -9.52
C ASP A 35 -6.05 9.77 -8.30
N PHE A 36 -4.92 9.10 -8.49
CA PHE A 36 -4.11 8.56 -7.39
C PHE A 36 -3.59 9.68 -6.48
N LEU A 37 -3.05 10.77 -7.04
CA LEU A 37 -2.60 11.92 -6.25
C LEU A 37 -3.73 12.59 -5.47
N ASP A 38 -4.89 12.77 -6.11
CA ASP A 38 -6.08 13.33 -5.47
C ASP A 38 -6.57 12.46 -4.30
N LEU A 39 -6.45 11.13 -4.43
CA LEU A 39 -6.74 10.19 -3.35
C LEU A 39 -5.70 10.27 -2.23
N ALA A 40 -4.41 10.23 -2.58
CA ALA A 40 -3.28 10.30 -1.64
C ALA A 40 -3.32 11.60 -0.80
N GLY A 41 -3.74 12.71 -1.39
CA GLY A 41 -3.88 14.02 -0.74
C GLY A 41 -4.93 14.08 0.38
N LYS A 42 -5.76 13.04 0.52
CA LYS A 42 -6.71 12.89 1.65
C LYS A 42 -6.04 12.29 2.89
N SER A 43 -4.92 11.59 2.75
CA SER A 43 -4.21 10.97 3.88
C SER A 43 -3.58 12.01 4.80
N ASN A 44 -3.82 11.86 6.11
CA ASN A 44 -3.21 12.73 7.12
C ASN A 44 -1.67 12.60 7.20
N ILE A 45 -1.11 11.47 6.72
CA ILE A 45 0.34 11.23 6.66
C ILE A 45 0.93 11.92 5.43
N ILE A 46 0.36 11.64 4.25
CA ILE A 46 0.99 11.93 2.95
C ILE A 46 0.64 13.34 2.44
N LYS A 47 -0.45 13.94 2.91
CA LYS A 47 -0.92 15.26 2.47
C LYS A 47 0.13 16.36 2.61
N LYS A 48 1.04 16.27 3.59
CA LYS A 48 2.13 17.25 3.73
C LYS A 48 3.17 17.10 2.62
N ASP A 49 3.54 15.87 2.29
CA ASP A 49 4.55 15.55 1.28
C ASP A 49 4.07 15.93 -0.14
N ILE A 50 2.78 15.70 -0.42
CA ILE A 50 2.17 16.14 -1.69
C ILE A 50 2.14 17.67 -1.79
N LYS A 51 1.83 18.36 -0.68
CA LYS A 51 1.75 19.83 -0.67
C LYS A 51 3.10 20.52 -0.75
N SER A 52 4.18 19.86 -0.33
CA SER A 52 5.53 20.40 -0.37
C SER A 52 6.21 20.25 -1.72
N GLY A 53 5.55 19.60 -2.71
CA GLY A 53 6.07 19.45 -4.07
C GLY A 53 7.19 18.41 -4.18
N PHE A 54 7.41 17.60 -3.14
CA PHE A 54 8.34 16.48 -3.19
C PHE A 54 7.72 15.30 -3.95
N PRO A 55 8.55 14.40 -4.53
CA PRO A 55 8.07 13.20 -5.18
C PRO A 55 7.21 12.37 -4.21
N VAL A 56 6.07 11.88 -4.69
CA VAL A 56 5.19 11.02 -3.89
C VAL A 56 5.87 9.67 -3.72
N LEU A 57 6.26 9.35 -2.47
CA LEU A 57 6.95 8.10 -2.13
C LEU A 57 5.98 6.93 -1.87
N VAL A 58 4.72 7.07 -2.30
CA VAL A 58 3.64 6.13 -1.99
C VAL A 58 3.10 5.56 -3.29
N GLY A 59 3.44 4.31 -3.59
CA GLY A 59 3.00 3.61 -4.81
C GLY A 59 1.68 2.87 -4.68
N ALA A 60 1.14 2.74 -3.47
CA ALA A 60 -0.10 2.02 -3.18
C ALA A 60 -0.86 2.67 -2.02
N LEU A 61 -2.19 2.53 -2.02
CA LEU A 61 -3.07 3.05 -0.98
C LEU A 61 -4.22 2.09 -0.70
N VAL A 62 -4.66 2.01 0.56
CA VAL A 62 -5.90 1.32 0.92
C VAL A 62 -7.05 2.31 1.13
N VAL A 63 -8.16 2.06 0.44
CA VAL A 63 -9.46 2.67 0.73
C VAL A 63 -10.30 1.69 1.53
N HIS A 64 -10.51 2.01 2.81
CA HIS A 64 -11.35 1.21 3.69
C HIS A 64 -12.83 1.42 3.39
N SER A 65 -13.59 0.33 3.34
CA SER A 65 -15.05 0.40 3.23
C SER A 65 -15.75 -0.69 4.04
N ASN A 66 -17.04 -0.47 4.33
CA ASN A 66 -17.85 -1.43 5.07
C ASN A 66 -18.13 -2.73 4.28
N LYS A 67 -18.00 -2.71 2.95
CA LYS A 67 -18.29 -3.87 2.10
C LYS A 67 -17.03 -4.63 1.71
N LYS A 68 -16.05 -3.92 1.16
CA LYS A 68 -14.81 -4.50 0.63
C LYS A 68 -13.72 -3.43 0.62
N ASP A 69 -12.58 -3.70 1.25
CA ASP A 69 -11.45 -2.79 1.17
C ASP A 69 -10.88 -2.80 -0.26
N LYS A 70 -10.24 -1.72 -0.66
CA LYS A 70 -9.69 -1.58 -2.01
C LYS A 70 -8.25 -1.12 -1.96
N VAL A 71 -7.35 -1.85 -2.61
CA VAL A 71 -5.97 -1.41 -2.87
C VAL A 71 -5.97 -0.66 -4.20
N CYS A 72 -5.49 0.58 -4.17
CA CYS A 72 -5.39 1.46 -5.32
C CYS A 72 -3.92 1.70 -5.62
N MET A 73 -3.51 1.62 -6.89
CA MET A 73 -2.14 1.86 -7.33
C MET A 73 -2.12 2.66 -8.64
N SER A 74 -1.00 3.33 -8.93
CA SER A 74 -0.76 3.97 -10.22
C SER A 74 0.51 3.41 -10.84
N VAL A 75 0.40 2.93 -12.08
CA VAL A 75 1.54 2.38 -12.84
C VAL A 75 2.63 3.43 -13.02
N ASP A 76 2.24 4.68 -13.30
CA ASP A 76 3.17 5.80 -13.45
C ASP A 76 3.95 6.08 -12.16
N VAL A 77 3.26 6.08 -11.01
CA VAL A 77 3.91 6.27 -9.71
C VAL A 77 4.84 5.09 -9.40
N LEU A 78 4.41 3.85 -9.64
CA LEU A 78 5.24 2.68 -9.40
C LEU A 78 6.53 2.73 -10.21
N ASN A 79 6.43 3.02 -11.51
CA ASN A 79 7.58 3.16 -12.40
C ASN A 79 8.51 4.33 -12.05
N GLN A 80 8.04 5.35 -11.32
CA GLN A 80 8.89 6.40 -10.76
C GLN A 80 9.65 5.94 -9.51
N LEU A 81 9.08 5.01 -8.74
CA LEU A 81 9.66 4.55 -7.48
C LEU A 81 10.65 3.40 -7.67
N SER A 82 10.33 2.46 -8.56
CA SER A 82 11.17 1.29 -8.81
C SER A 82 10.74 0.57 -10.08
N ASP A 83 11.64 -0.19 -10.68
CA ASP A 83 11.38 -1.19 -11.72
C ASP A 83 11.53 -2.64 -11.22
N GLU A 84 11.68 -2.83 -9.89
CA GLU A 84 11.88 -4.13 -9.25
C GLU A 84 10.55 -4.75 -8.77
N GLU A 85 10.26 -5.98 -9.20
CA GLU A 85 9.00 -6.66 -8.85
C GLU A 85 8.85 -6.87 -7.34
N ASP A 86 9.95 -7.16 -6.65
CA ASP A 86 9.95 -7.36 -5.19
C ASP A 86 9.56 -6.09 -4.42
N PHE A 87 9.85 -4.90 -4.96
CA PHE A 87 9.38 -3.65 -4.38
C PHE A 87 7.85 -3.53 -4.48
N VAL A 88 7.28 -3.86 -5.65
CA VAL A 88 5.82 -3.85 -5.85
C VAL A 88 5.13 -4.88 -4.95
N LYS A 89 5.71 -6.09 -4.85
CA LYS A 89 5.25 -7.13 -3.90
C LYS A 89 5.29 -6.62 -2.48
N ALA A 90 6.38 -5.97 -2.07
CA ALA A 90 6.53 -5.41 -0.74
C ALA A 90 5.44 -4.37 -0.43
N LEU A 91 5.18 -3.43 -1.35
CA LEU A 91 4.09 -2.43 -1.22
C LEU A 91 2.72 -3.10 -1.04
N LEU A 92 2.41 -4.10 -1.85
CA LEU A 92 1.14 -4.81 -1.77
C LEU A 92 0.97 -5.54 -0.43
N ILE A 93 2.00 -6.26 0.03
CA ILE A 93 1.98 -6.93 1.33
C ILE A 93 1.81 -5.90 2.46
N HIS A 94 2.46 -4.73 2.38
CA HIS A 94 2.28 -3.64 3.32
C HIS A 94 0.82 -3.17 3.38
N GLU A 95 0.19 -2.93 2.24
CA GLU A 95 -1.23 -2.54 2.17
C GLU A 95 -2.17 -3.64 2.69
N PHE A 96 -1.87 -4.91 2.44
CA PHE A 96 -2.65 -6.02 2.99
C PHE A 96 -2.60 -6.08 4.51
N TYR A 97 -1.48 -5.70 5.12
CA TYR A 97 -1.39 -5.56 6.58
C TYR A 97 -2.23 -4.40 7.11
N HIS A 98 -2.32 -3.28 6.40
CA HIS A 98 -3.26 -2.20 6.77
C HIS A 98 -4.70 -2.70 6.77
N ILE A 99 -5.08 -3.52 5.78
CA ILE A 99 -6.40 -4.16 5.74
C ILE A 99 -6.59 -5.13 6.92
N LEU A 100 -5.62 -6.03 7.14
CA LEU A 100 -5.67 -7.03 8.20
C LEU A 100 -5.80 -6.40 9.59
N LEU A 101 -5.10 -5.29 9.82
CA LEU A 101 -4.98 -4.63 11.12
C LEU A 101 -5.94 -3.45 11.28
N LYS A 102 -6.84 -3.20 10.32
CA LYS A 102 -7.77 -2.05 10.34
C LYS A 102 -8.59 -1.94 11.63
N SER A 103 -8.97 -3.08 12.22
CA SER A 103 -9.73 -3.12 13.49
C SER A 103 -8.95 -2.60 14.71
N LYS A 104 -7.62 -2.46 14.59
CA LYS A 104 -6.75 -1.89 15.63
C LYS A 104 -6.65 -0.36 15.55
N VAL A 105 -7.08 0.25 14.45
CA VAL A 105 -7.09 1.71 14.26
C VAL A 105 -8.30 2.29 14.99
N LYS A 106 -8.05 3.12 16.00
CA LYS A 106 -9.10 3.65 16.88
C LYS A 106 -9.78 4.91 16.36
N CYS A 107 -9.03 5.75 15.64
CA CYS A 107 -9.50 7.03 15.11
C CYS A 107 -8.59 7.51 13.98
N ASP A 108 -9.12 8.33 13.08
CA ASP A 108 -8.35 8.98 12.02
C ASP A 108 -7.65 10.24 12.54
N ARG A 109 -6.51 10.03 13.22
CA ARG A 109 -5.61 11.08 13.70
C ARG A 109 -4.18 10.68 13.36
N LEU A 110 -3.32 11.68 13.13
CA LEU A 110 -1.93 11.45 12.70
C LEU A 110 -1.18 10.49 13.63
N ASP A 111 -1.30 10.64 14.95
CA ASP A 111 -0.59 9.79 15.91
C ASP A 111 -1.04 8.33 15.87
N GLU A 112 -2.34 8.07 15.68
CA GLU A 112 -2.86 6.71 15.53
C GLU A 112 -2.49 6.13 14.16
N ASN A 113 -2.48 6.93 13.10
CA ASN A 113 -2.06 6.49 11.77
C ASN A 113 -0.56 6.10 11.79
N LEU A 114 0.31 6.88 12.45
CA LEU A 114 1.72 6.52 12.67
C LEU A 114 1.88 5.22 13.49
N LYS A 115 1.06 5.01 14.53
CA LYS A 115 1.05 3.72 15.25
C LYS A 115 0.59 2.58 14.35
N SER A 116 -0.30 2.82 13.40
CA SER A 116 -0.72 1.84 12.41
C SER A 116 0.44 1.43 11.51
N GLU A 117 1.18 2.41 10.98
CA GLU A 117 2.40 2.17 10.18
C GLU A 117 3.41 1.30 10.93
N GLU A 118 3.70 1.63 12.19
CA GLU A 118 4.63 0.86 13.01
C GLU A 118 4.16 -0.59 13.25
N ARG A 119 2.85 -0.80 13.43
CA ARG A 119 2.28 -2.16 13.55
C ARG A 119 2.47 -2.95 12.25
N VAL A 120 2.19 -2.33 11.11
CA VAL A 120 2.37 -2.94 9.79
C VAL A 120 3.83 -3.29 9.56
N LYS A 121 4.76 -2.34 9.73
CA LYS A 121 6.21 -2.56 9.59
C LYS A 121 6.70 -3.71 10.47
N LYS A 122 6.26 -3.76 11.73
CA LYS A 122 6.64 -4.84 12.66
C LYS A 122 6.11 -6.22 12.22
N SER A 123 4.85 -6.29 11.79
CA SER A 123 4.24 -7.53 11.30
C SER A 123 4.95 -8.02 10.03
N MET A 124 5.16 -7.14 9.07
CA MET A 124 5.85 -7.46 7.82
C MET A 124 7.29 -7.92 8.05
N LYS A 125 8.06 -7.23 8.91
CA LYS A 125 9.43 -7.65 9.27
C LYS A 125 9.50 -9.04 9.88
N THR A 126 8.43 -9.47 10.55
CA THR A 126 8.36 -10.77 11.22
C THR A 126 7.99 -11.90 10.23
N GLU A 127 7.01 -11.67 9.36
CA GLU A 127 6.47 -12.71 8.49
C GLU A 127 7.05 -12.72 7.07
N PHE A 128 7.52 -11.57 6.60
CA PHE A 128 8.09 -11.33 5.27
C PHE A 128 9.37 -10.47 5.39
N PRO A 129 10.41 -10.94 6.11
CA PRO A 129 11.61 -10.16 6.38
C PRO A 129 12.35 -9.70 5.11
N GLU A 130 12.35 -10.52 4.06
CA GLU A 130 13.01 -10.20 2.78
C GLU A 130 12.31 -9.04 2.06
N LEU A 131 10.98 -9.10 1.95
CA LEU A 131 10.17 -8.00 1.38
C LEU A 131 10.23 -6.74 2.23
N SER A 132 10.30 -6.86 3.57
CA SER A 132 10.38 -5.70 4.46
C SER A 132 11.61 -4.84 4.21
N SER A 133 12.68 -5.40 3.64
CA SER A 133 13.92 -4.68 3.35
C SER A 133 13.81 -3.68 2.20
N TRP A 134 12.78 -3.82 1.35
CA TRP A 134 12.51 -2.95 0.20
C TRP A 134 11.79 -1.65 0.57
N LEU A 135 11.07 -1.63 1.71
CA LEU A 135 10.28 -0.47 2.14
C LEU A 135 10.98 0.40 3.19
N LYS A 136 12.30 0.57 3.04
CA LYS A 136 13.08 1.40 3.98
C LYS A 136 12.72 2.87 3.83
N GLY A 137 11.75 3.31 4.62
CA GLY A 137 11.54 4.70 5.05
C GLY A 137 11.87 4.86 6.52
#